data_AF-A0A2H0XEK8-F1
#
_entry.id   AF-A0A2H0XEK8-F1
#
_cell.length_a   1.000
_cell.length_b   1.000
_cell.length_c   1.000
_cell.angle_alpha   90.00
_cell.angle_beta   90.00
_cell.angle_gamma   90.00
#
_symmetry.space_group_name_H-M   'P 1'
#
loop_
_entity.id
_entity.type
_entity.pdbx_description
1 polymer ?
#
loop_
_entity_poly.entity_id
_entity_poly.type
_entity_poly.pdbx_seq_one_letter_code
_entity_poly.pdbx_strand_id
1 'polypeptide(L)'
;MLKSTDLQKVTTICRNAGIDYLALFGSYARGDYHEDSDVDLLVNFKETQSYFEKARVLLNLQDTLNKEVDLVSYKNIKPNRKPYIMRDAVTIYDER
;
A
#
# COMPACT_ATOMS: atom_id res chain seq x y z
N MET A 1 -2.55 -5.07 13.96
CA MET A 1 -1.59 -5.78 13.08
C MET A 1 -2.37 -6.59 12.06
N LEU A 2 -2.01 -6.56 10.77
CA LEU A 2 -2.74 -7.26 9.70
C LEU A 2 -2.71 -8.78 9.91
N LYS A 3 -3.83 -9.48 9.62
CA LYS A 3 -3.88 -10.94 9.79
C LYS A 3 -3.13 -11.63 8.65
N SER A 4 -2.60 -12.82 8.90
CA SER A 4 -1.87 -13.62 7.90
C SER A 4 -2.72 -13.93 6.65
N THR A 5 -4.02 -14.14 6.81
CA THR A 5 -4.97 -14.35 5.70
C THR A 5 -5.12 -13.11 4.83
N ASP A 6 -5.08 -11.91 5.41
CA ASP A 6 -5.22 -10.66 4.68
C ASP A 6 -3.98 -10.41 3.83
N LEU A 7 -2.78 -10.69 4.38
CA LEU A 7 -1.52 -10.56 3.66
C LEU A 7 -1.45 -11.47 2.41
N GLN A 8 -2.01 -12.68 2.48
CA GLN A 8 -2.08 -13.56 1.31
C GLN A 8 -2.99 -12.99 0.21
N LYS A 9 -4.18 -12.50 0.58
CA LYS A 9 -5.11 -11.86 -0.37
C LYS A 9 -4.50 -10.60 -1.00
N VAL A 10 -3.88 -9.76 -0.19
CA VAL A 10 -3.16 -8.55 -0.66
C VAL A 10 -2.07 -8.94 -1.65
N THR A 11 -1.27 -9.97 -1.36
CA THR A 11 -0.24 -10.49 -2.27
C THR A 11 -0.82 -10.91 -3.62
N THR A 12 -1.98 -11.59 -3.62
CA THR A 12 -2.68 -11.98 -4.85
C THR A 12 -3.19 -10.76 -5.63
N ILE A 13 -3.74 -9.75 -4.95
CA ILE A 13 -4.15 -8.48 -5.58
C ILE A 13 -2.95 -7.82 -6.25
N CYS A 14 -1.79 -7.74 -5.57
CA CYS A 14 -0.59 -7.14 -6.11
C CYS A 14 -0.14 -7.80 -7.42
N ARG A 15 -0.04 -9.13 -7.44
CA ARG A 15 0.33 -9.89 -8.65
C ARG A 15 -0.61 -9.62 -9.81
N ASN A 16 -1.91 -9.70 -9.56
CA ASN A 16 -2.92 -9.54 -10.61
C ASN A 16 -3.01 -8.12 -11.15
N ALA A 17 -2.63 -7.12 -10.36
CA ALA A 17 -2.69 -5.70 -10.73
C ALA A 17 -1.37 -5.15 -11.31
N GLY A 18 -0.36 -6.00 -11.51
CA GLY A 18 0.95 -5.54 -12.00
C GLY A 18 1.70 -4.64 -11.02
N ILE A 19 1.45 -4.80 -9.72
CA ILE A 19 2.23 -4.16 -8.66
C ILE A 19 3.56 -4.92 -8.52
N ASP A 20 4.68 -4.21 -8.43
CA ASP A 20 5.98 -4.79 -8.08
C ASP A 20 6.41 -4.46 -6.66
N TYR A 21 5.79 -3.48 -6.01
CA TYR A 21 6.08 -3.13 -4.63
C TYR A 21 4.87 -2.58 -3.90
N LEU A 22 4.65 -3.08 -2.69
CA LEU A 22 3.68 -2.56 -1.74
C LEU A 22 4.31 -2.51 -0.34
N ALA A 23 4.18 -1.38 0.34
CA ALA A 23 4.60 -1.23 1.72
C ALA A 23 3.59 -0.42 2.53
N LEU A 24 3.42 -0.80 3.79
CA LEU A 24 2.72 0.00 4.79
C LEU A 24 3.63 1.14 5.23
N PHE A 25 3.12 2.35 5.32
CA PHE A 25 3.86 3.47 5.89
C PHE A 25 2.95 4.26 6.85
N GLY A 26 3.35 5.47 7.25
CA GLY A 26 2.46 6.35 7.99
C GLY A 26 2.29 5.99 9.48
N SER A 27 1.14 6.36 10.04
CA SER A 27 0.82 6.20 11.48
C SER A 27 0.86 4.74 11.92
N TYR A 28 0.38 3.82 11.07
CA TYR A 28 0.43 2.38 11.32
C TYR A 28 1.85 1.83 11.39
N ALA A 29 2.77 2.38 10.60
CA ALA A 29 4.15 1.94 10.60
C ALA A 29 4.96 2.56 11.76
N ARG A 30 4.58 3.76 12.24
CA ARG A 30 5.19 4.43 13.39
C ARG A 30 4.63 3.99 14.76
N GLY A 31 3.50 3.27 14.77
CA GLY A 31 2.84 2.85 16.02
C GLY A 31 1.95 3.91 16.66
N ASP A 32 1.71 5.04 15.97
CA ASP A 32 0.86 6.16 16.43
C ASP A 32 -0.58 6.05 15.91
N TYR A 33 -1.02 4.87 15.46
CA TYR A 33 -2.35 4.68 14.89
C TYR A 33 -3.42 4.57 15.98
N HIS A 34 -4.62 5.10 15.70
CA HIS A 34 -5.83 4.86 16.47
C HIS A 34 -6.77 3.91 15.71
N GLU A 35 -7.81 3.39 16.35
CA GLU A 35 -8.69 2.39 15.76
C GLU A 35 -9.35 2.86 14.44
N ASP A 36 -9.66 4.16 14.36
CA ASP A 36 -10.23 4.82 13.18
C ASP A 36 -9.19 5.29 12.15
N SER A 37 -7.90 5.02 12.33
CA SER A 37 -6.88 5.47 11.36
C SER A 37 -6.99 4.69 10.05
N ASP A 38 -6.79 5.40 8.96
CA ASP A 38 -6.63 4.91 7.60
C ASP A 38 -5.29 4.18 7.40
N VAL A 39 -5.27 3.21 6.49
CA VAL A 39 -4.09 2.40 6.18
C VAL A 39 -3.34 3.04 5.02
N ASP A 40 -2.24 3.72 5.34
CA ASP A 40 -1.32 4.32 4.37
C ASP A 40 -0.49 3.24 3.63
N LEU A 41 -0.76 3.05 2.34
CA LEU A 41 -0.04 2.09 1.49
C LEU A 41 0.73 2.77 0.37
N LEU A 42 2.03 2.50 0.35
CA LEU A 42 2.95 2.90 -0.69
C LEU A 42 2.94 1.84 -1.79
N VAL A 43 2.60 2.23 -3.02
CA VAL A 43 2.52 1.30 -4.16
C VAL A 43 3.46 1.72 -5.29
N ASN A 44 4.06 0.73 -5.94
CA ASN A 44 4.71 0.89 -7.23
C ASN A 44 4.15 -0.14 -8.22
N PHE A 45 3.88 0.34 -9.43
CA PHE A 45 3.37 -0.49 -10.53
C PHE A 45 4.48 -0.67 -11.56
N LYS A 46 4.57 -1.90 -12.10
CA LYS A 46 5.49 -2.28 -13.18
C LYS A 46 5.30 -1.36 -14.39
N GLU A 47 4.03 -1.12 -14.75
CA GLU A 47 3.64 -0.26 -15.85
C GLU A 47 2.72 0.90 -15.40
N THR A 48 2.48 1.85 -16.29
CA THR A 48 1.55 2.95 -16.04
C THR A 48 0.11 2.43 -16.02
N GLN A 49 -0.51 2.48 -14.86
CA GLN A 49 -1.93 2.14 -14.70
C GLN A 49 -2.83 3.35 -14.98
N SER A 50 -3.97 3.08 -15.60
CA SER A 50 -5.10 4.01 -15.72
C SER A 50 -5.69 4.35 -14.34
N TYR A 51 -6.52 5.40 -14.30
CA TYR A 51 -7.24 5.76 -13.07
C TYR A 51 -8.20 4.66 -12.61
N PHE A 52 -8.86 3.97 -13.54
CA PHE A 52 -9.79 2.89 -13.22
C PHE A 52 -9.09 1.67 -12.61
N GLU A 53 -7.91 1.31 -13.12
CA GLU A 53 -7.11 0.21 -12.56
C GLU A 53 -6.66 0.52 -11.14
N LYS A 54 -6.17 1.75 -10.90
CA LYS A 54 -5.80 2.21 -9.55
C LYS A 54 -7.00 2.21 -8.59
N ALA A 55 -8.16 2.68 -9.05
CA ALA A 55 -9.38 2.68 -8.25
C ALA A 55 -9.82 1.24 -7.89
N ARG A 56 -9.71 0.30 -8.83
CA ARG A 56 -10.02 -1.11 -8.58
C ARG A 56 -9.09 -1.72 -7.54
N VAL A 57 -7.79 -1.44 -7.62
CA VAL A 57 -6.82 -1.87 -6.62
C VAL A 57 -7.18 -1.32 -5.25
N LEU A 58 -7.43 -0.02 -5.16
CA LEU A 58 -7.82 0.64 -3.91
C LEU A 58 -9.06 -0.03 -3.28
N LEU A 59 -10.13 -0.23 -4.06
CA LEU A 59 -11.36 -0.86 -3.58
C LEU A 59 -11.11 -2.30 -3.08
N ASN A 60 -10.33 -3.09 -3.81
CA ASN A 60 -10.01 -4.46 -3.41
C ASN A 60 -9.18 -4.50 -2.11
N LEU A 61 -8.26 -3.54 -1.92
CA LEU A 61 -7.46 -3.44 -0.70
C LEU A 61 -8.34 -3.04 0.49
N GLN A 62 -9.23 -2.06 0.34
CA GLN A 62 -10.16 -1.66 1.41
C GLN A 62 -11.09 -2.81 1.81
N ASP A 63 -11.64 -3.53 0.85
CA ASP A 63 -12.50 -4.70 1.11
C ASP A 63 -11.74 -5.81 1.83
N THR A 64 -10.50 -6.08 1.39
CA THR A 64 -9.65 -7.11 2.01
C THR A 64 -9.24 -6.76 3.44
N LEU A 65 -8.93 -5.48 3.70
CA LEU A 65 -8.43 -5.01 4.99
C LEU A 65 -9.56 -4.55 5.93
N ASN A 66 -10.79 -4.44 5.41
CA ASN A 66 -11.96 -3.89 6.09
C ASN A 66 -11.67 -2.54 6.78
N LYS A 67 -10.89 -1.69 6.09
CA LYS A 67 -10.45 -0.37 6.56
C LYS A 67 -10.33 0.58 5.37
N GLU A 68 -10.42 1.89 5.64
CA GLU A 68 -10.03 2.90 4.65
C GLU A 68 -8.53 2.77 4.35
N VAL A 69 -8.18 2.97 3.08
CA VAL A 69 -6.81 2.84 2.58
C VAL A 69 -6.45 4.11 1.83
N ASP A 70 -5.32 4.74 2.16
CA ASP A 70 -4.71 5.75 1.30
C ASP A 70 -3.63 5.10 0.43
N LEU A 71 -3.82 5.11 -0.88
CA LEU A 71 -2.91 4.46 -1.83
C LEU A 71 -2.01 5.49 -2.50
N VAL A 72 -0.78 5.60 -2.02
CA VAL A 72 0.21 6.57 -2.49
C VAL A 72 1.18 5.94 -3.48
N SER A 73 1.26 6.50 -4.69
CA SER A 73 2.22 6.06 -5.70
C SER A 73 3.65 6.49 -5.36
N TYR A 74 4.57 5.54 -5.27
CA TYR A 74 6.00 5.79 -5.03
C TYR A 74 6.63 6.76 -6.05
N LYS A 75 6.16 6.71 -7.31
CA LYS A 75 6.63 7.60 -8.38
C LYS A 75 6.22 9.06 -8.15
N ASN A 76 5.14 9.32 -7.42
CA ASN A 76 4.59 10.65 -7.18
C ASN A 76 5.12 11.33 -5.90
N ILE A 77 5.90 10.63 -5.08
CA ILE A 77 6.45 11.18 -3.85
C ILE A 77 7.58 12.15 -4.18
N LYS A 78 7.51 13.36 -3.61
CA LYS A 78 8.57 14.36 -3.71
C LYS A 78 9.92 13.78 -3.19
N PRO A 79 11.04 13.98 -3.89
CA PRO A 79 12.33 13.39 -3.53
C PRO A 79 12.77 13.65 -2.09
N ASN A 80 12.48 14.84 -1.55
CA ASN A 80 12.78 15.20 -0.17
C ASN A 80 11.93 14.48 0.88
N ARG A 81 10.75 13.95 0.52
CA ARG A 81 9.87 13.18 1.43
C ARG A 81 10.12 11.68 1.35
N LYS A 82 10.69 11.18 0.25
CA LYS A 82 10.97 9.75 0.05
C LYS A 82 11.79 9.13 1.20
N PRO A 83 12.94 9.69 1.62
CA PRO A 83 13.73 9.07 2.69
C PRO A 83 12.96 8.90 3.99
N TYR A 84 12.15 9.90 4.36
CA TYR A 84 11.35 9.86 5.58
C TYR A 84 10.24 8.80 5.51
N ILE A 85 9.56 8.69 4.37
CA ILE A 85 8.50 7.68 4.18
C ILE A 85 9.10 6.27 4.17
N MET A 86 10.23 6.10 3.47
CA MET A 86 10.87 4.80 3.32
C MET A 86 11.55 4.31 4.61
N ARG A 87 11.98 5.22 5.50
CA ARG A 87 12.68 4.86 6.75
C ARG A 87 11.83 3.95 7.64
N ASP A 88 10.54 4.26 7.72
CA ASP A 88 9.62 3.57 8.60
C ASP A 88 8.70 2.61 7.81
N ALA A 89 8.90 2.46 6.50
CA ALA A 89 8.03 1.64 5.66
C ALA A 89 8.22 0.14 5.96
N VAL A 90 7.11 -0.57 6.13
CA VAL A 90 7.08 -2.02 6.30
C VAL A 90 6.64 -2.66 4.99
N THR A 91 7.58 -3.35 4.34
CA THR A 91 7.30 -4.04 3.08
C THR A 91 6.27 -5.16 3.29
N ILE A 92 5.19 -5.11 2.50
CA ILE A 92 4.16 -6.16 2.44
C ILE A 92 4.41 -7.08 1.23
N TYR A 93 4.88 -6.50 0.12
CA TYR A 93 5.09 -7.21 -1.13
C TYR A 93 6.25 -6.59 -1.91
N ASP A 94 7.15 -7.41 -2.45
CA ASP A 94 8.28 -6.97 -3.28
C ASP A 94 8.58 -8.01 -4.37
N GLU A 95 8.50 -7.58 -5.62
CA GLU A 95 8.89 -8.30 -6.84
C GLU A 95 9.73 -7.39 -7.77
N ARG A 96 10.34 -6.33 -7.21
CA ARG A 96 11.26 -5.45 -7.95
C ARG A 96 12.59 -6.13 -8.26
#